data_AF-X1CY98-F1
#
_entry.id   AF-X1CY98-F1
#
_cell.length_a   1.000
_cell.length_b   1.000
_cell.length_c   1.000
_cell.angle_alpha   90.00
_cell.angle_beta   90.00
_cell.angle_gamma   90.00
#
_symmetry.space_group_name_H-M   'P 1'
#
loop_
_entity.id
_entity.type
_entity.pdbx_description
1 polymer ?
#
loop_
_entity_poly.entity_id
_entity_poly.type
_entity_poly.pdbx_seq_one_letter_code
_entity_poly.pdbx_strand_id
1 'polypeptide(L)'
;KKSYDCKLVNEKIISKIAKLEYVLKKYAAEENLSGFAIQCWTAMQEEIGISPCLSMGRLTDSGIMCACEVDIHGAITMAVQHLLTFRQDVPHFIDWTIQNQENENTFLAWHCGNAPISLKCKSCMPQINTHSVLGWQIGYDKSYGTAEFQLKEGLVTINPSYIVLSF
;
A
#
# COMPACT_ATOMS: atom_id res chain seq x y z
N LYS A 1 22.16 -2.10 6.26
CA LYS A 1 21.17 -1.51 7.21
C LYS A 1 19.87 -2.30 7.07
N LYS A 2 19.22 -2.73 8.16
CA LYS A 2 17.89 -3.35 8.06
C LYS A 2 16.90 -2.27 7.58
N SER A 3 16.12 -2.58 6.53
CA SER A 3 15.18 -1.66 5.87
C SER A 3 13.77 -1.68 6.48
N TYR A 4 13.47 -2.70 7.30
CA TYR A 4 12.19 -2.91 7.99
C TYR A 4 12.42 -3.41 9.41
N ASP A 5 11.49 -3.10 10.32
CA ASP A 5 11.33 -3.81 11.59
C ASP A 5 10.46 -5.05 11.36
N CYS A 6 11.08 -6.23 11.52
CA CYS A 6 10.45 -7.53 11.32
C CYS A 6 10.22 -8.29 12.64
N LYS A 7 10.31 -7.66 13.81
CA LYS A 7 10.21 -8.35 15.11
C LYS A 7 8.89 -9.11 15.32
N LEU A 8 7.82 -8.66 14.67
CA LEU A 8 6.47 -9.23 14.80
C LEU A 8 6.15 -10.31 13.75
N VAL A 9 7.04 -10.57 12.80
CA VAL A 9 6.81 -11.50 11.69
C VAL A 9 7.90 -12.57 11.61
N ASN A 10 7.51 -13.77 11.21
CA ASN A 10 8.43 -14.87 10.97
C ASN A 10 8.87 -14.94 9.49
N GLU A 11 9.92 -15.73 9.22
CA GLU A 11 10.48 -15.90 7.87
C GLU A 11 9.48 -16.47 6.86
N LYS A 12 8.53 -17.31 7.30
CA LYS A 12 7.51 -17.89 6.42
C LYS A 12 6.57 -16.82 5.87
N ILE A 13 6.16 -15.87 6.71
CA ILE A 13 5.34 -14.71 6.31
C ILE A 13 6.14 -13.82 5.34
N ILE A 14 7.38 -13.47 5.69
CA ILE A 14 8.26 -12.66 4.82
C ILE A 14 8.42 -13.34 3.45
N SER A 15 8.63 -14.66 3.43
CA SER A 15 8.75 -15.43 2.19
C SER A 15 7.48 -15.37 1.34
N LYS A 16 6.29 -15.46 1.94
CA LYS A 16 5.01 -15.31 1.21
C LYS A 16 4.86 -13.91 0.61
N ILE A 17 5.17 -12.85 1.37
CA ILE A 17 5.10 -11.46 0.90
C ILE A 17 6.06 -11.25 -0.30
N ALA A 18 7.30 -11.73 -0.17
CA ALA A 18 8.29 -11.61 -1.23
C ALA A 18 7.90 -12.41 -2.50
N LYS A 19 7.33 -13.61 -2.33
CA LYS A 19 6.82 -14.42 -3.45
C LYS A 19 5.65 -13.74 -4.15
N LEU A 20 4.73 -13.17 -3.40
CA LEU A 20 3.59 -12.44 -3.96
C LEU A 20 4.06 -11.24 -4.78
N GLU A 21 4.97 -10.42 -4.24
CA GLU A 21 5.59 -9.30 -4.97
C GLU A 21 6.27 -9.77 -6.25
N TYR A 22 7.05 -10.85 -6.18
CA TYR A 22 7.74 -11.41 -7.35
C TYR A 22 6.75 -11.89 -8.42
N VAL A 23 5.72 -12.65 -8.05
CA VAL A 23 4.73 -13.18 -8.99
C VAL A 23 3.94 -12.06 -9.65
N LEU A 24 3.47 -11.07 -8.88
CA LEU A 24 2.74 -9.92 -9.43
C LEU A 24 3.63 -9.09 -10.37
N LYS A 25 4.89 -8.85 -10.00
CA LYS A 25 5.85 -8.14 -10.85
C LYS A 25 6.11 -8.88 -12.16
N LYS A 26 6.31 -10.21 -12.08
CA LYS A 26 6.51 -11.06 -13.24
C LYS A 26 5.29 -11.02 -14.16
N TYR A 27 4.09 -11.18 -13.59
CA TYR A 27 2.84 -11.16 -14.33
C TYR A 27 2.60 -9.80 -15.01
N ALA A 28 2.90 -8.69 -14.33
CA ALA A 28 2.84 -7.36 -14.93
C ALA A 28 3.76 -7.22 -16.15
N ALA A 29 4.97 -7.79 -16.10
CA ALA A 29 5.91 -7.74 -17.21
C ALA A 29 5.46 -8.64 -18.39
N GLU A 30 4.98 -9.84 -18.10
CA GLU A 30 4.52 -10.81 -19.12
C GLU A 30 3.30 -10.31 -19.88
N GLU A 31 2.34 -9.69 -19.17
CA GLU A 31 1.09 -9.17 -19.75
C GLU A 31 1.14 -7.67 -20.08
N ASN A 32 2.32 -7.03 -19.94
CA ASN A 32 2.54 -5.61 -20.20
C ASN A 32 1.54 -4.68 -19.45
N LEU A 33 1.35 -4.93 -18.16
CA LEU A 33 0.42 -4.21 -17.29
C LEU A 33 1.08 -2.99 -16.65
N SER A 34 0.32 -1.90 -16.55
CA SER A 34 0.74 -0.69 -15.83
C SER A 34 0.38 -0.72 -14.33
N GLY A 35 -0.46 -1.66 -13.91
CA GLY A 35 -0.98 -1.73 -12.54
C GLY A 35 -2.04 -2.80 -12.36
N PHE A 36 -2.52 -2.90 -11.12
CA PHE A 36 -3.52 -3.86 -10.66
C PHE A 36 -4.56 -3.16 -9.78
N ALA A 37 -5.81 -3.61 -9.91
CA ALA A 37 -6.84 -3.41 -8.91
C ALA A 37 -7.05 -4.77 -8.22
N ILE A 38 -6.61 -4.89 -6.98
CA ILE A 38 -6.48 -6.19 -6.31
C ILE A 38 -7.61 -6.36 -5.30
N GLN A 39 -8.26 -7.52 -5.30
CA GLN A 39 -9.10 -7.95 -4.18
C GLN A 39 -8.19 -8.31 -3.00
N CYS A 40 -7.75 -7.28 -2.28
CA CYS A 40 -6.74 -7.40 -1.24
C CYS A 40 -7.27 -8.04 0.06
N TRP A 41 -8.59 -8.05 0.22
CA TRP A 41 -9.31 -8.81 1.24
C TRP A 41 -10.65 -9.33 0.70
N THR A 42 -11.20 -10.43 1.24
CA THR A 42 -10.53 -11.41 2.13
C THR A 42 -9.74 -12.47 1.35
N ALA A 43 -9.81 -12.44 0.01
CA ALA A 43 -9.26 -13.48 -0.86
C ALA A 43 -7.78 -13.76 -0.59
N MET A 44 -6.96 -12.73 -0.37
CA MET A 44 -5.52 -12.92 -0.11
C MET A 44 -5.25 -13.62 1.23
N GLN A 45 -6.03 -13.32 2.27
CA GLN A 45 -5.88 -13.97 3.57
C GLN A 45 -6.41 -15.41 3.54
N GLU A 46 -7.43 -15.70 2.75
CA GLU A 46 -7.99 -17.05 2.60
C GLU A 46 -7.10 -17.96 1.75
N GLU A 47 -6.64 -17.46 0.60
CA GLU A 47 -5.89 -18.27 -0.38
C GLU A 47 -4.38 -18.32 -0.08
N ILE A 48 -3.79 -17.19 0.34
CA ILE A 48 -2.34 -17.05 0.50
C ILE A 48 -1.96 -16.98 1.99
N GLY A 49 -2.87 -16.56 2.86
CA GLY A 49 -2.64 -16.44 4.30
C GLY A 49 -1.72 -15.29 4.68
N ILE A 50 -1.78 -14.19 3.92
CA ILE A 50 -1.14 -12.89 4.21
C ILE A 50 -2.00 -11.75 3.66
N SER A 51 -1.78 -10.54 4.16
CA SER A 51 -2.23 -9.30 3.52
C SER A 51 -1.23 -8.88 2.43
N PRO A 52 -1.70 -8.42 1.25
CA PRO A 52 -0.82 -8.09 0.13
C PRO A 52 -0.19 -6.70 0.23
N CYS A 53 -0.55 -5.91 1.25
CA CYS A 53 -0.37 -4.46 1.29
C CYS A 53 1.10 -4.03 1.10
N LEU A 54 2.06 -4.64 1.81
CA LEU A 54 3.48 -4.33 1.64
C LEU A 54 3.98 -4.65 0.22
N SER A 55 3.56 -5.76 -0.37
CA SER A 55 3.90 -6.09 -1.76
C SER A 55 3.33 -5.05 -2.73
N MET A 56 2.09 -4.62 -2.53
CA MET A 56 1.42 -3.61 -3.34
C MET A 56 2.11 -2.24 -3.24
N GLY A 57 2.49 -1.81 -2.03
CA GLY A 57 3.24 -0.57 -1.83
C GLY A 57 4.59 -0.59 -2.53
N ARG A 58 5.32 -1.72 -2.46
CA ARG A 58 6.60 -1.90 -3.14
C ARG A 58 6.48 -1.99 -4.66
N LEU A 59 5.41 -2.58 -5.17
CA LEU A 59 5.11 -2.58 -6.61
C LEU A 59 4.83 -1.16 -7.10
N THR A 60 4.04 -0.39 -6.35
CA THR A 60 3.72 1.01 -6.66
C THR A 60 4.99 1.88 -6.64
N ASP A 61 5.87 1.69 -5.66
CA ASP A 61 7.22 2.29 -5.63
C ASP A 61 8.05 1.96 -6.89
N SER A 62 7.81 0.80 -7.50
CA SER A 62 8.51 0.37 -8.72
C SER A 62 7.83 0.80 -10.02
N GLY A 63 6.75 1.59 -9.94
CA GLY A 63 5.99 2.09 -11.10
C GLY A 63 4.83 1.21 -11.55
N ILE A 64 4.47 0.17 -10.79
CA ILE A 64 3.30 -0.71 -11.05
C ILE A 64 2.19 -0.36 -10.07
N MET A 65 1.18 0.39 -10.52
CA MET A 65 0.18 0.98 -9.64
C MET A 65 -0.77 -0.06 -9.06
N CYS A 66 -0.79 -0.23 -7.75
CA CYS A 66 -1.64 -1.24 -7.10
C CYS A 66 -2.69 -0.57 -6.21
N ALA A 67 -3.95 -0.59 -6.65
CA ALA A 67 -5.09 -0.17 -5.85
C ALA A 67 -5.72 -1.36 -5.12
N CYS A 68 -6.26 -1.08 -3.94
CA CYS A 68 -6.96 -2.06 -3.10
C CYS A 68 -8.44 -2.19 -3.51
N GLU A 69 -9.16 -3.13 -2.88
CA GLU A 69 -10.61 -3.34 -3.03
C GLU A 69 -11.15 -3.50 -4.46
N VAL A 70 -10.31 -3.95 -5.40
CA VAL A 70 -10.67 -4.01 -6.83
C VAL A 70 -11.05 -2.63 -7.39
N ASP A 71 -10.51 -1.55 -6.83
CA ASP A 71 -10.76 -0.19 -7.31
C ASP A 71 -9.97 0.10 -8.60
N ILE A 72 -10.61 -0.22 -9.73
CA ILE A 72 -10.08 0.03 -11.08
C ILE A 72 -9.87 1.53 -11.31
N HIS A 73 -10.75 2.38 -10.79
CA HIS A 73 -10.63 3.82 -11.00
C HIS A 73 -9.50 4.42 -10.16
N GLY A 74 -9.31 3.92 -8.95
CA GLY A 74 -8.12 4.18 -8.12
C GLY A 74 -6.84 3.83 -8.86
N ALA A 75 -6.76 2.62 -9.40
CA ALA A 75 -5.59 2.16 -10.16
C ALA A 75 -5.30 3.03 -11.39
N ILE A 76 -6.34 3.40 -12.16
CA ILE A 76 -6.22 4.31 -13.32
C ILE A 76 -5.75 5.70 -12.87
N THR A 77 -6.33 6.23 -11.78
CA THR A 77 -5.96 7.56 -11.26
C THR A 77 -4.50 7.61 -10.83
N MET A 78 -4.04 6.59 -10.10
CA MET A 78 -2.63 6.46 -9.73
C MET A 78 -1.73 6.45 -10.97
N ALA A 79 -2.10 5.68 -12.00
CA ALA A 79 -1.32 5.61 -13.24
C ALA A 79 -1.26 6.96 -13.95
N VAL A 80 -2.38 7.68 -14.05
CA VAL A 80 -2.43 9.02 -14.64
C VAL A 80 -1.56 10.00 -13.84
N GLN A 81 -1.66 10.04 -12.52
CA GLN A 81 -0.85 10.92 -11.68
C GLN A 81 0.64 10.63 -11.82
N HIS A 82 1.02 9.35 -11.76
CA HIS A 82 2.41 8.93 -11.93
C HIS A 82 2.96 9.32 -13.32
N LEU A 83 2.13 9.27 -14.37
CA LEU A 83 2.53 9.73 -15.70
C LEU A 83 2.63 11.26 -15.81
N LEU A 84 1.71 12.01 -15.19
CA LEU A 84 1.69 13.47 -15.19
C LEU A 84 2.90 14.08 -14.48
N THR A 85 3.45 13.35 -13.50
CA THR A 85 4.68 13.74 -12.78
C THR A 85 5.94 13.22 -13.48
N PHE A 86 5.82 12.81 -14.75
CA PHE A 86 6.91 12.19 -15.53
C PHE A 86 7.57 11.00 -14.80
N ARG A 87 6.77 10.26 -14.02
CA ARG A 87 7.19 9.13 -13.18
C ARG A 87 8.20 9.49 -12.08
N GLN A 88 8.28 10.77 -11.70
CA GLN A 88 9.15 11.24 -10.61
C GLN A 88 8.49 11.05 -9.24
N ASP A 89 7.17 11.22 -9.20
CA ASP A 89 6.39 11.17 -7.97
C ASP A 89 5.62 9.85 -7.90
N VAL A 90 5.52 9.27 -6.69
CA VAL A 90 4.84 7.99 -6.47
C VAL A 90 3.47 8.23 -5.83
N PRO A 91 2.36 7.77 -6.45
CA PRO A 91 1.04 7.89 -5.86
C PRO A 91 0.82 6.88 -4.72
N HIS A 92 -0.03 7.24 -3.77
CA HIS A 92 -0.47 6.43 -2.66
C HIS A 92 -2.00 6.40 -2.64
N PHE A 93 -2.58 5.22 -2.85
CA PHE A 93 -4.01 4.98 -2.72
C PHE A 93 -4.38 5.00 -1.24
N ILE A 94 -5.28 5.91 -0.86
CA ILE A 94 -5.64 6.20 0.53
C ILE A 94 -7.16 6.15 0.76
N ASP A 95 -7.62 6.26 2.00
CA ASP A 95 -9.01 6.56 2.35
C ASP A 95 -9.11 7.95 3.00
N TRP A 96 -10.21 8.66 2.76
CA TRP A 96 -10.58 9.86 3.53
C TRP A 96 -11.30 9.41 4.80
N THR A 97 -10.58 9.37 5.92
CA THR A 97 -11.15 8.75 7.12
C THR A 97 -11.93 9.74 7.97
N ILE A 98 -11.25 10.70 8.61
CA ILE A 98 -11.84 11.53 9.66
C ILE A 98 -11.26 12.95 9.55
N GLN A 99 -12.14 13.95 9.48
CA GLN A 99 -11.74 15.35 9.67
C GLN A 99 -11.42 15.60 11.14
N ASN A 100 -10.35 16.35 11.42
CA ASN A 100 -10.00 16.71 12.78
C ASN A 100 -11.12 17.55 13.43
N GLN A 101 -11.51 17.21 14.66
CA GLN A 101 -12.64 17.81 15.36
C GLN A 101 -12.38 19.25 15.83
N GLU A 102 -11.12 19.64 15.99
CA GLU A 102 -10.71 20.96 16.50
C GLU A 102 -10.07 21.83 15.42
N ASN A 103 -9.65 21.24 14.28
CA ASN A 103 -9.00 21.94 13.18
C ASN A 103 -9.61 21.55 11.83
N GLU A 104 -10.46 22.43 11.29
CA GLU A 104 -11.20 22.21 10.04
C GLU A 104 -10.30 21.93 8.83
N ASN A 105 -9.06 22.43 8.84
CA ASN A 105 -8.10 22.26 7.74
C ASN A 105 -7.19 21.03 7.91
N THR A 106 -7.56 20.09 8.78
CA THR A 106 -6.80 18.86 9.03
C THR A 106 -7.71 17.65 8.91
N PHE A 107 -7.21 16.60 8.26
CA PHE A 107 -7.88 15.31 8.21
C PHE A 107 -6.86 14.17 8.33
N LEU A 108 -7.33 13.02 8.77
CA LEU A 108 -6.57 11.78 8.75
C LEU A 108 -6.78 11.10 7.40
N ALA A 109 -5.69 10.95 6.65
CA ALA A 109 -5.63 10.05 5.51
C ALA A 109 -4.88 8.79 5.93
N TRP A 110 -5.47 7.63 5.68
CA TRP A 110 -4.89 6.35 6.03
C TRP A 110 -5.39 5.28 5.05
N HIS A 111 -4.67 4.18 4.92
CA HIS A 111 -5.18 2.97 4.30
C HIS A 111 -4.42 1.75 4.83
N CYS A 112 -4.79 0.56 4.37
CA CYS A 112 -4.49 -0.76 4.95
C CYS A 112 -2.99 -1.18 5.03
N GLY A 113 -2.05 -0.26 4.87
CA GLY A 113 -0.60 -0.51 4.91
C GLY A 113 0.03 -0.76 3.55
N ASN A 114 -0.62 -0.26 2.48
CA ASN A 114 -0.17 -0.32 1.08
C ASN A 114 0.66 0.90 0.66
N ALA A 115 1.01 1.78 1.59
CA ALA A 115 1.80 2.97 1.32
C ALA A 115 3.16 2.60 0.66
N PRO A 116 3.52 3.26 -0.45
CA PRO A 116 4.85 3.12 -1.03
C PRO A 116 5.94 3.50 -0.01
N ILE A 117 6.99 2.68 0.10
CA ILE A 117 8.04 2.78 1.12
C ILE A 117 8.91 4.02 0.90
N SER A 118 9.02 4.50 -0.34
CA SER A 118 9.68 5.77 -0.66
C SER A 118 9.03 6.98 0.01
N LEU A 119 7.76 6.87 0.43
CA LEU A 119 7.00 7.94 1.09
C LEU A 119 7.18 7.96 2.61
N LYS A 120 7.96 7.03 3.18
CA LYS A 120 8.17 6.98 4.63
C LYS A 120 8.90 8.22 5.16
N CYS A 121 8.60 8.63 6.39
CA CYS A 121 9.35 9.67 7.07
C CYS A 121 10.84 9.29 7.23
N LYS A 122 11.74 10.28 7.23
CA LYS A 122 13.20 10.05 7.22
C LYS A 122 13.70 9.22 8.41
N SER A 123 13.17 9.48 9.60
CA SER A 123 13.51 8.78 10.85
C SER A 123 12.69 7.51 11.09
N CYS A 124 11.68 7.24 10.26
CA CYS A 124 10.78 6.11 10.43
C CYS A 124 11.42 4.80 9.96
N MET A 125 11.25 3.76 10.78
CA MET A 125 11.50 2.37 10.42
C MET A 125 10.14 1.71 10.15
N PRO A 126 9.81 1.35 8.89
CA PRO A 126 8.56 0.65 8.60
C PRO A 126 8.52 -0.68 9.35
N GLN A 127 7.44 -0.93 10.07
CA GLN A 127 7.21 -2.21 10.75
C GLN A 127 6.30 -3.09 9.90
N ILE A 128 6.70 -4.34 9.70
CA ILE A 128 5.82 -5.33 9.07
C ILE A 128 4.89 -5.87 10.16
N ASN A 129 3.59 -5.68 9.98
CA ASN A 129 2.60 -6.04 11.00
C ASN A 129 1.41 -6.81 10.41
N THR A 130 0.51 -7.18 11.30
CA THR A 130 -0.81 -7.75 10.99
C THR A 130 -1.82 -6.64 10.74
N HIS A 131 -2.72 -6.86 9.79
CA HIS A 131 -3.75 -5.89 9.47
C HIS A 131 -4.67 -5.68 10.69
N SER A 132 -4.77 -4.45 11.19
CA SER A 132 -5.47 -4.14 12.45
C SER A 132 -6.96 -4.53 12.44
N VAL A 133 -7.67 -4.20 11.36
CA VAL A 133 -9.11 -4.53 11.21
C VAL A 133 -9.32 -6.01 10.87
N LEU A 134 -8.69 -6.51 9.79
CA LEU A 134 -8.85 -7.90 9.35
C LEU A 134 -8.30 -8.92 10.35
N GLY A 135 -7.24 -8.58 11.08
CA GLY A 135 -6.70 -9.43 12.14
C GLY A 135 -7.76 -9.74 13.21
N TRP A 136 -8.59 -8.76 13.55
CA TRP A 136 -9.73 -8.95 14.45
C TRP A 136 -10.88 -9.74 13.80
N GLN A 137 -11.22 -9.44 12.54
CA GLN A 137 -12.41 -10.00 11.88
C GLN A 137 -12.21 -11.43 11.37
N ILE A 138 -11.03 -11.74 10.82
CA ILE A 138 -10.76 -13.03 10.14
C ILE A 138 -9.60 -13.81 10.76
N GLY A 139 -8.74 -13.18 11.57
CA GLY A 139 -7.64 -13.84 12.28
C GLY A 139 -6.27 -13.20 12.04
N TYR A 140 -5.55 -12.93 13.13
CA TYR A 140 -4.24 -12.26 13.09
C TYR A 140 -3.15 -13.07 12.39
N ASP A 141 -3.21 -14.40 12.48
CA ASP A 141 -2.23 -15.35 11.95
C ASP A 141 -2.15 -15.33 10.42
N LYS A 142 -3.27 -15.03 9.74
CA LYS A 142 -3.36 -14.94 8.28
C LYS A 142 -3.43 -13.52 7.73
N SER A 143 -3.30 -12.50 8.59
CA SER A 143 -3.47 -11.08 8.22
C SER A 143 -2.18 -10.27 8.21
N TYR A 144 -1.02 -10.90 8.44
CA TYR A 144 0.30 -10.27 8.33
C TYR A 144 0.64 -9.84 6.90
N GLY A 145 1.30 -8.69 6.77
CA GLY A 145 1.76 -8.17 5.48
C GLY A 145 1.46 -6.69 5.25
N THR A 146 1.07 -5.96 6.29
CA THR A 146 0.99 -4.51 6.26
C THR A 146 2.36 -3.88 6.52
N ALA A 147 2.60 -2.68 6.00
CA ALA A 147 3.75 -1.85 6.35
C ALA A 147 3.27 -0.61 7.12
N GLU A 148 3.63 -0.50 8.39
CA GLU A 148 3.20 0.58 9.27
C GLU A 148 4.33 1.61 9.42
N PHE A 149 4.04 2.85 9.01
CA PHE A 149 4.94 4.00 9.17
C PHE A 149 4.19 5.33 8.95
N GLN A 150 4.78 6.41 9.44
CA GLN A 150 4.32 7.77 9.13
C GLN A 150 4.86 8.23 7.77
N LEU A 151 4.02 8.88 6.97
CA LEU A 151 4.44 9.49 5.71
C LEU A 151 5.41 10.67 5.96
N LYS A 152 6.28 10.95 4.98
CA LYS A 152 7.12 12.15 4.96
C LYS A 152 6.25 13.40 4.84
N GLU A 153 6.69 14.48 5.48
CA GLU A 153 6.07 15.81 5.28
C GLU A 153 6.38 16.32 3.87
N GLY A 154 5.45 17.08 3.28
CA GLY A 154 5.62 17.67 1.96
C GLY A 154 4.33 18.24 1.40
N LEU A 155 4.45 18.94 0.27
CA LEU A 155 3.30 19.30 -0.55
C LEU A 155 2.74 18.03 -1.19
N VAL A 156 1.42 17.95 -1.27
CA VAL A 156 0.72 16.81 -1.86
C VAL A 156 -0.34 17.30 -2.84
N THR A 157 -0.51 16.58 -3.94
CA THR A 157 -1.68 16.74 -4.81
C THR A 157 -2.67 15.62 -4.48
N ILE A 158 -3.93 16.00 -4.26
CA ILE A 158 -5.04 15.08 -4.00
C ILE A 158 -5.99 15.16 -5.18
N ASN A 159 -6.39 14.02 -5.73
CA ASN A 159 -7.53 13.97 -6.64
C ASN A 159 -8.81 13.82 -5.80
N PRO A 160 -9.75 14.78 -5.81
CA PRO A 160 -10.97 14.70 -5.01
C PRO A 160 -11.98 13.69 -5.57
N SER A 161 -11.84 13.28 -6.84
CA SER A 161 -12.70 12.26 -7.44
C SER A 161 -12.25 10.83 -7.11
N TYR A 162 -10.97 10.63 -6.77
CA TYR A 162 -10.38 9.32 -6.46
C TYR A 162 -9.22 9.45 -5.48
N ILE A 163 -9.21 8.60 -4.47
CA ILE A 163 -8.45 8.84 -3.24
C ILE A 163 -6.96 8.50 -3.43
N VAL A 164 -6.20 9.44 -3.99
CA VAL A 164 -4.77 9.25 -4.27
C VAL A 164 -3.94 10.49 -3.94
N LEU A 165 -2.90 10.29 -3.14
CA LEU A 165 -1.87 11.28 -2.79
C LEU A 165 -0.61 11.07 -3.62
N SER A 166 -0.03 12.13 -4.19
CA SER A 166 1.27 12.07 -4.88
C SER A 166 2.25 13.08 -4.29
N PHE A 167 3.54 12.71 -4.23
CA PHE A 167 4.65 13.42 -3.56
C PHE A 167 5.87 13.56 -4.45
#